data_AF-A0A536BYU8-F1
#
_entry.id   AF-A0A536BYU8-F1
#
_cell.length_a   1.000
_cell.length_b   1.000
_cell.length_c   1.000
_cell.angle_alpha   90.00
_cell.angle_beta   90.00
_cell.angle_gamma   90.00
#
_symmetry.space_group_name_H-M   'P 1'
#
loop_
_entity.id
_entity.type
_entity.pdbx_description
1 polymer ?
#
loop_
_entity_poly.entity_id
_entity_poly.type
_entity_poly.pdbx_seq_one_letter_code
_entity_poly.pdbx_strand_id
1 'polypeptide(L)'
;MAVGSVMTVGNLIARRIVRGVALASLLLLPLRAAVAPSTSAAELATFGNPAATSKFGDAITFEQPVTVLGGAIKRAEILLDFPGSLGPDVSEAPPPRSDDTLRYQLDVSNTNLKPNTRIVARWRLTGNDGSTQLGPQVAITYADTRFSWRTRIGSIVHVHWYQGDSAFGERAAQIGDRAVQDADSLLGVKDDAPIDFFIYADTRPRSTRRSGRQRART
;
A
#
# COMPACT_ATOMS: atom_id res chain seq x y z
N MET A 1 79.43 13.77 8.76
CA MET A 1 78.43 13.00 8.00
C MET A 1 77.53 12.32 9.03
N ALA A 2 76.31 12.81 9.19
CA ALA A 2 75.31 12.28 10.14
C ALA A 2 74.99 10.81 9.79
N VAL A 3 74.63 9.92 10.70
CA VAL A 3 73.49 9.97 11.63
C VAL A 3 73.78 9.04 12.82
N GLY A 4 73.38 9.48 14.02
CA GLY A 4 73.64 8.81 15.29
C GLY A 4 72.69 7.65 15.63
N SER A 5 73.21 6.76 16.49
CA SER A 5 72.47 5.78 17.27
C SER A 5 73.19 5.60 18.61
N VAL A 6 72.51 5.93 19.70
CA VAL A 6 72.88 5.64 21.11
C VAL A 6 71.52 5.45 21.79
N MET A 7 71.21 4.46 22.65
CA MET A 7 71.91 3.86 23.78
C MET A 7 71.16 2.54 24.11
N THR A 8 71.82 1.40 24.16
CA THR A 8 72.35 0.70 25.36
C THR A 8 71.29 0.18 26.33
N VAL A 9 71.22 -1.16 26.35
CA VAL A 9 70.49 -2.04 27.26
C VAL A 9 71.26 -2.20 28.57
N GLY A 10 70.55 -2.24 29.70
CA GLY A 10 71.10 -2.61 31.01
C GLY A 10 70.09 -3.44 31.82
N ASN A 11 70.29 -4.75 31.83
CA ASN A 11 69.64 -5.73 32.70
C ASN A 11 70.29 -5.70 34.10
N LEU A 12 69.53 -5.94 35.18
CA LEU A 12 69.52 -7.21 35.95
C LEU A 12 68.88 -7.08 37.36
N ILE A 13 67.76 -7.80 37.55
CA ILE A 13 67.43 -8.80 38.62
C ILE A 13 67.61 -8.43 40.11
N ALA A 14 66.53 -8.49 40.92
CA ALA A 14 66.29 -9.55 41.94
C ALA A 14 65.21 -9.23 43.03
N ARG A 15 64.11 -10.03 43.00
CA ARG A 15 63.42 -10.78 44.09
C ARG A 15 63.01 -10.14 45.43
N ARG A 16 61.69 -10.23 45.74
CA ARG A 16 61.01 -10.99 46.86
C ARG A 16 59.52 -10.56 46.95
N ILE A 17 58.51 -11.43 46.68
CA ILE A 17 57.68 -12.24 47.62
C ILE A 17 56.87 -11.33 48.61
N VAL A 18 55.54 -11.31 48.80
CA VAL A 18 54.38 -12.18 48.47
C VAL A 18 53.03 -11.49 48.87
N ARG A 19 51.93 -11.88 48.19
CA ARG A 19 50.46 -11.84 48.55
C ARG A 19 49.70 -10.50 48.69
N GLY A 20 48.63 -10.37 47.87
CA GLY A 20 47.54 -9.40 48.07
C GLY A 20 46.49 -9.39 46.96
N VAL A 21 45.63 -10.41 46.93
CA VAL A 21 44.30 -10.56 46.31
C VAL A 21 43.65 -9.32 45.64
N ALA A 22 43.31 -9.43 44.34
CA ALA A 22 41.95 -9.37 43.77
C ALA A 22 41.96 -8.99 42.27
N LEU A 23 41.39 -9.88 41.45
CA LEU A 23 41.22 -9.78 40.00
C LEU A 23 40.36 -8.57 39.58
N ALA A 24 40.81 -7.83 38.56
CA ALA A 24 39.91 -7.08 37.67
C ALA A 24 40.58 -6.90 36.29
N SER A 25 40.51 -7.95 35.49
CA SER A 25 40.84 -7.88 34.06
C SER A 25 39.85 -8.78 33.35
N LEU A 26 38.78 -8.24 32.78
CA LEU A 26 37.97 -8.98 31.82
C LEU A 26 37.14 -8.04 30.92
N LEU A 27 37.51 -8.07 29.64
CA LEU A 27 36.67 -7.95 28.43
C LEU A 27 36.16 -6.56 28.00
N LEU A 28 36.96 -5.89 27.16
CA LEU A 28 36.45 -5.09 26.04
C LEU A 28 36.11 -6.05 24.88
N LEU A 29 34.83 -6.38 24.72
CA LEU A 29 34.31 -7.17 23.61
C LEU A 29 33.89 -6.22 22.47
N PRO A 30 34.47 -6.27 21.26
CA PRO A 30 33.92 -5.54 20.13
C PRO A 30 32.62 -6.21 19.69
N LEU A 31 31.51 -5.47 19.80
CA LEU A 31 30.19 -5.88 19.34
C LEU A 31 30.22 -5.96 17.80
N ARG A 32 30.55 -7.13 17.24
CA ARG A 32 30.42 -7.37 15.80
C ARG A 32 28.93 -7.50 15.46
N ALA A 33 28.38 -6.49 14.81
CA ALA A 33 27.10 -6.62 14.13
C ALA A 33 27.23 -7.73 13.09
N ALA A 34 26.59 -8.87 13.33
CA ALA A 34 26.43 -9.90 12.33
C ALA A 34 25.52 -9.34 11.24
N VAL A 35 26.12 -8.86 10.15
CA VAL A 35 25.38 -8.67 8.89
C VAL A 35 25.03 -10.07 8.43
N ALA A 36 23.82 -10.53 8.74
CA ALA A 36 23.31 -11.76 8.14
C ALA A 36 23.27 -11.53 6.62
N PRO A 37 23.85 -12.44 5.80
CA PRO A 37 23.64 -12.36 4.37
C PRO A 37 22.13 -12.46 4.13
N SER A 38 21.54 -11.41 3.57
CA SER A 38 20.20 -11.51 3.00
C SER A 38 20.34 -12.44 1.80
N THR A 39 20.03 -13.73 1.98
CA THR A 39 19.90 -14.65 0.86
C THR A 39 18.78 -14.09 0.00
N SER A 40 19.13 -13.43 -1.11
CA SER A 40 18.14 -13.05 -2.11
C SER A 40 17.46 -14.35 -2.53
N ALA A 41 16.15 -14.44 -2.32
CA ALA A 41 15.38 -15.52 -2.91
C ALA A 41 15.70 -15.52 -4.41
N ALA A 42 15.87 -16.71 -5.00
CA ALA A 42 16.09 -16.82 -6.43
C ALA A 42 14.92 -16.12 -7.15
N GLU A 43 15.25 -15.24 -8.09
CA GLU A 43 14.25 -14.55 -8.88
C GLU A 43 13.58 -15.57 -9.81
N LEU A 44 12.26 -15.75 -9.63
CA LEU A 44 11.42 -16.65 -10.40
C LEU A 44 11.16 -16.10 -11.81
N ALA A 45 10.97 -14.78 -11.91
CA ALA A 45 10.64 -14.10 -13.15
C ALA A 45 11.00 -12.61 -13.11
N THR A 46 11.22 -12.00 -14.27
CA THR A 46 11.17 -10.53 -14.39
C THR A 46 9.75 -10.08 -14.72
N PHE A 47 9.35 -8.92 -14.19
CA PHE A 47 8.04 -8.33 -14.44
C PHE A 47 8.17 -7.08 -15.32
N GLY A 48 7.31 -6.97 -16.33
CA GLY A 48 7.13 -5.74 -17.09
C GLY A 48 6.25 -4.72 -16.38
N ASN A 49 5.82 -3.69 -17.12
CA ASN A 49 4.88 -2.70 -16.59
C ASN A 49 3.47 -3.29 -16.47
N PRO A 50 2.84 -3.25 -15.29
CA PRO A 50 1.47 -3.72 -15.12
C PRO A 50 0.47 -2.73 -15.73
N ALA A 51 -0.69 -3.24 -16.13
CA ALA A 51 -1.80 -2.45 -16.63
C ALA A 51 -3.12 -2.88 -15.97
N ALA A 52 -4.03 -1.92 -15.83
CA ALA A 52 -5.39 -2.19 -15.37
C ALA A 52 -6.38 -1.34 -16.17
N THR A 53 -7.54 -1.91 -16.48
CA THR A 53 -8.65 -1.22 -17.14
C THR A 53 -9.97 -1.58 -16.48
N SER A 54 -10.94 -0.67 -16.50
CA SER A 54 -12.26 -0.90 -15.90
C SER A 54 -13.38 -0.46 -16.83
N LYS A 55 -14.45 -1.25 -16.89
CA LYS A 55 -15.71 -0.88 -17.53
C LYS A 55 -16.83 -0.95 -16.50
N PHE A 56 -17.51 0.18 -16.30
CA PHE A 56 -18.55 0.29 -15.28
C PHE A 56 -19.69 -0.72 -15.51
N GLY A 57 -20.04 -1.46 -14.46
CA GLY A 57 -21.10 -2.47 -14.45
C GLY A 57 -20.73 -3.80 -15.13
N ASP A 58 -19.51 -3.97 -15.61
CA ASP A 58 -19.07 -5.15 -16.36
C ASP A 58 -17.89 -5.82 -15.66
N ALA A 59 -16.66 -5.31 -15.85
CA ALA A 59 -15.48 -5.91 -15.25
C ALA A 59 -14.31 -4.94 -15.08
N ILE A 60 -13.35 -5.36 -14.25
CA ILE A 60 -12.01 -4.76 -14.13
C ILE A 60 -10.99 -5.80 -14.57
N THR A 61 -10.13 -5.45 -15.52
CA THR A 61 -9.12 -6.35 -16.08
C THR A 61 -7.73 -5.89 -15.64
N PHE A 62 -6.95 -6.82 -15.11
CA PHE A 62 -5.57 -6.62 -14.68
C PHE A 62 -4.63 -7.45 -15.55
N GLU A 63 -3.54 -6.84 -16.02
CA GLU A 63 -2.55 -7.46 -16.88
C GLU A 63 -1.13 -7.21 -16.35
N GLN A 64 -0.28 -8.24 -16.44
CA GLN A 64 1.12 -8.15 -16.03
C GLN A 64 2.00 -8.98 -16.97
N PRO A 65 2.80 -8.33 -17.84
CA PRO A 65 3.82 -9.01 -18.61
C PRO A 65 4.87 -9.62 -17.68
N VAL A 66 5.30 -10.85 -17.98
CA VAL A 66 6.23 -11.62 -17.17
C VAL A 66 7.15 -12.47 -18.04
N THR A 67 8.44 -12.55 -17.69
CA THR A 67 9.44 -13.42 -18.32
C THR A 67 10.02 -14.33 -17.24
N VAL A 68 9.73 -15.63 -17.33
CA VAL A 68 10.17 -16.64 -16.34
C VAL A 68 11.68 -16.90 -16.50
N LEU A 69 12.44 -16.75 -15.42
CA LEU A 69 13.90 -16.83 -15.45
C LEU A 69 14.46 -18.22 -15.12
N GLY A 70 13.73 -19.02 -14.34
CA GLY A 70 14.16 -20.36 -13.98
C GLY A 70 13.23 -21.07 -13.00
N GLY A 71 13.17 -22.40 -13.11
CA GLY A 71 12.25 -23.23 -12.33
C GLY A 71 10.81 -23.17 -12.85
N ALA A 72 10.01 -24.17 -12.48
CA ALA A 72 8.58 -24.17 -12.80
C ALA A 72 7.82 -23.35 -11.75
N ILE A 73 6.97 -22.43 -12.22
CA ILE A 73 6.03 -21.71 -11.38
C ILE A 73 4.91 -22.66 -10.98
N LYS A 74 4.76 -22.91 -9.68
CA LYS A 74 3.73 -23.77 -9.11
C LYS A 74 2.38 -23.08 -9.09
N ARG A 75 2.37 -21.79 -8.75
CA ARG A 75 1.15 -21.00 -8.55
C ARG A 75 1.38 -19.54 -8.90
N ALA A 76 0.39 -18.93 -9.54
CA ALA A 76 0.29 -17.49 -9.74
C ALA A 76 -1.01 -16.99 -9.09
N GLU A 77 -0.90 -15.96 -8.25
CA GLU A 77 -2.03 -15.36 -7.54
C GLU A 77 -2.06 -13.86 -7.79
N ILE A 78 -3.24 -13.30 -8.00
CA ILE A 78 -3.47 -11.86 -7.89
C ILE A 78 -3.96 -11.54 -6.49
N LEU A 79 -3.37 -10.50 -5.90
CA LEU A 79 -3.73 -9.97 -4.60
C LEU A 79 -4.39 -8.61 -4.86
N LEU A 80 -5.65 -8.47 -4.41
CA LEU A 80 -6.46 -7.27 -4.58
C LEU A 80 -6.69 -6.61 -3.22
N ASP A 81 -6.07 -5.46 -3.00
CA ASP A 81 -6.27 -4.65 -1.81
C ASP A 81 -7.42 -3.66 -2.03
N PHE A 82 -8.42 -3.74 -1.15
CA PHE A 82 -9.57 -2.84 -1.13
C PHE A 82 -9.49 -1.88 0.06
N PRO A 83 -10.04 -0.65 -0.06
CA PRO A 83 -10.01 0.31 1.04
C PRO A 83 -10.75 -0.26 2.27
N GLY A 84 -10.07 -0.27 3.41
CA GLY A 84 -10.61 -0.76 4.69
C GLY A 84 -10.66 -2.28 4.85
N SER A 85 -10.11 -3.06 3.91
CA SER A 85 -9.97 -4.51 4.12
C SER A 85 -8.86 -4.82 5.13
N LEU A 86 -8.97 -5.95 5.83
CA LEU A 86 -7.92 -6.44 6.77
C LEU A 86 -6.73 -7.08 6.04
N GLY A 87 -6.86 -7.32 4.74
CA GLY A 87 -5.86 -7.91 3.87
C GLY A 87 -6.37 -8.01 2.43
N PRO A 88 -5.54 -8.52 1.52
CA PRO A 88 -5.90 -8.66 0.12
C PRO A 88 -6.87 -9.81 -0.08
N ASP A 89 -7.80 -9.63 -1.02
CA ASP A 89 -8.50 -10.74 -1.63
C ASP A 89 -7.55 -11.45 -2.58
N VAL A 90 -7.46 -12.78 -2.47
CA VAL A 90 -6.52 -13.60 -3.23
C VAL A 90 -7.28 -14.44 -4.23
N SER A 91 -6.91 -14.34 -5.51
CA SER A 91 -7.44 -15.20 -6.57
C SER A 91 -6.30 -15.87 -7.33
N GLU A 92 -6.45 -17.15 -7.63
CA GLU A 92 -5.49 -17.90 -8.41
C GLU A 92 -5.72 -17.68 -9.91
N ALA A 93 -4.62 -17.59 -10.66
CA ALA A 93 -4.63 -17.57 -12.12
C ALA A 93 -3.71 -18.69 -12.66
N PRO A 94 -3.85 -19.06 -13.94
CA PRO A 94 -2.94 -20.02 -14.55
C PRO A 94 -1.48 -19.59 -14.39
N PRO A 95 -0.59 -20.46 -13.87
CA PRO A 95 0.82 -20.11 -13.72
C PRO A 95 1.51 -20.00 -15.09
N PRO A 96 2.39 -19.01 -15.29
CA PRO A 96 3.12 -18.84 -16.54
C PRO A 96 4.20 -19.92 -16.66
N ARG A 97 4.42 -20.43 -17.88
CA ARG A 97 5.44 -21.46 -18.17
C ARG A 97 6.69 -20.91 -18.86
N SER A 98 6.55 -19.74 -19.47
CA SER A 98 7.56 -19.00 -20.22
C SER A 98 7.17 -17.52 -20.18
N ASP A 99 7.73 -16.72 -21.07
CA ASP A 99 7.26 -15.37 -21.37
C ASP A 99 5.75 -15.39 -21.66
N ASP A 100 5.02 -14.58 -20.91
CA ASP A 100 3.55 -14.55 -20.92
C ASP A 100 3.03 -13.19 -20.39
N THR A 101 1.71 -13.00 -20.42
CA THR A 101 1.02 -11.93 -19.72
C THR A 101 -0.03 -12.53 -18.80
N LEU A 102 0.18 -12.40 -17.50
CA LEU A 102 -0.81 -12.79 -16.51
C LEU A 102 -2.04 -11.89 -16.65
N ARG A 103 -3.22 -12.51 -16.61
CA ARG A 103 -4.51 -11.84 -16.79
C ARG A 103 -5.48 -12.27 -15.70
N TYR A 104 -6.17 -11.30 -15.12
CA TYR A 104 -7.30 -11.55 -14.21
C TYR A 104 -8.42 -10.56 -14.49
N GLN A 105 -9.65 -11.06 -14.53
CA GLN A 105 -10.85 -10.26 -14.73
C GLN A 105 -11.72 -10.38 -13.48
N LEU A 106 -11.88 -9.26 -12.77
CA LEU A 106 -12.85 -9.13 -11.70
C LEU A 106 -14.21 -8.79 -12.31
N ASP A 107 -15.14 -9.74 -12.32
CA ASP A 107 -16.54 -9.51 -12.70
C ASP A 107 -17.21 -8.62 -11.63
N VAL A 108 -17.71 -7.45 -12.05
CA VAL A 108 -18.41 -6.51 -11.17
C VAL A 108 -19.91 -6.46 -11.41
N SER A 109 -20.42 -7.23 -12.39
CA SER A 109 -21.85 -7.30 -12.69
C SER A 109 -22.65 -7.97 -11.58
N ASN A 110 -22.02 -8.91 -10.87
CA ASN A 110 -22.64 -9.73 -9.82
C ASN A 110 -22.07 -9.44 -8.42
N THR A 111 -21.19 -8.45 -8.28
CA THR A 111 -20.58 -8.09 -6.99
C THR A 111 -21.13 -6.77 -6.46
N ASN A 112 -21.09 -6.59 -5.14
CA ASN A 112 -21.50 -5.34 -4.48
C ASN A 112 -20.37 -4.29 -4.46
N LEU A 113 -19.50 -4.30 -5.48
CA LEU A 113 -18.39 -3.35 -5.55
C LEU A 113 -18.94 -1.93 -5.71
N LYS A 114 -18.62 -1.06 -4.75
CA LYS A 114 -19.08 0.33 -4.76
C LYS A 114 -18.40 1.10 -5.89
N PRO A 115 -19.13 1.93 -6.65
CA PRO A 115 -18.50 2.82 -7.62
C PRO A 115 -17.45 3.73 -6.98
N ASN A 116 -16.46 4.10 -7.77
CA ASN A 116 -15.30 4.91 -7.42
C ASN A 116 -14.41 4.33 -6.33
N THR A 117 -14.48 3.00 -6.10
CA THR A 117 -13.54 2.30 -5.23
C THR A 117 -12.18 2.23 -5.90
N ARG A 118 -11.14 2.70 -5.19
CA ARG A 118 -9.74 2.50 -5.58
C ARG A 118 -9.28 1.10 -5.17
N ILE A 119 -8.71 0.36 -6.11
CA ILE A 119 -8.22 -1.00 -5.92
C ILE A 119 -6.73 -1.01 -6.25
N VAL A 120 -5.93 -1.65 -5.41
CA VAL A 120 -4.51 -1.90 -5.69
C VAL A 120 -4.33 -3.39 -5.93
N ALA A 121 -3.75 -3.75 -7.07
CA ALA A 121 -3.49 -5.12 -7.46
C ALA A 121 -1.99 -5.39 -7.56
N ARG A 122 -1.57 -6.60 -7.18
CA ARG A 122 -0.22 -7.12 -7.43
C ARG A 122 -0.24 -8.62 -7.64
N TRP A 123 0.67 -9.11 -8.47
CA TRP A 123 0.84 -10.54 -8.68
C TRP A 123 1.83 -11.14 -7.67
N ARG A 124 1.58 -12.39 -7.27
CA ARG A 124 2.50 -13.24 -6.50
C ARG A 124 2.72 -14.53 -7.26
N LEU A 125 3.98 -14.85 -7.53
CA LEU A 125 4.40 -16.15 -8.04
C LEU A 125 4.94 -17.00 -6.90
N THR A 126 4.66 -18.30 -6.95
CA THR A 126 5.22 -19.29 -6.04
C THR A 126 5.93 -20.37 -6.85
N GLY A 127 7.21 -20.61 -6.59
CA GLY A 127 8.01 -21.68 -7.21
C GLY A 127 7.70 -23.06 -6.61
N ASN A 128 8.17 -24.12 -7.27
CA ASN A 128 8.04 -25.50 -6.76
C ASN A 128 8.82 -25.73 -5.44
N ASP A 129 9.88 -24.97 -5.21
CA ASP A 129 10.68 -24.96 -3.98
C ASP A 129 10.01 -24.17 -2.84
N GLY A 130 8.83 -23.58 -3.07
CA GLY A 130 8.11 -22.76 -2.11
C GLY A 130 8.58 -21.30 -2.03
N SER A 131 9.58 -20.90 -2.84
CA SER A 131 9.98 -19.50 -2.96
C SER A 131 8.80 -18.66 -3.48
N THR A 132 8.72 -17.40 -3.05
CA THR A 132 7.69 -16.47 -3.54
C THR A 132 8.32 -15.19 -4.05
N GLN A 133 7.73 -14.65 -5.10
CA GLN A 133 8.13 -13.36 -5.66
C GLN A 133 6.90 -12.52 -5.94
N LEU A 134 6.95 -11.24 -5.57
CA LEU A 134 5.88 -10.29 -5.81
C LEU A 134 6.23 -9.39 -7.00
N GLY A 135 5.26 -9.20 -7.88
CA GLY A 135 5.33 -8.24 -8.97
C GLY A 135 5.07 -6.80 -8.52
N PRO A 136 5.25 -5.84 -9.43
CA PRO A 136 4.92 -4.44 -9.20
C PRO A 136 3.41 -4.26 -8.95
N GLN A 137 3.05 -3.19 -8.26
CA GLN A 137 1.65 -2.82 -8.03
C GLN A 137 1.07 -2.03 -9.20
N VAL A 138 -0.22 -2.21 -9.44
CA VAL A 138 -1.04 -1.31 -10.27
C VAL A 138 -2.27 -0.88 -9.49
N ALA A 139 -2.61 0.39 -9.57
CA ALA A 139 -3.80 0.94 -8.95
C ALA A 139 -4.83 1.34 -10.03
N ILE A 140 -6.10 1.08 -9.77
CA ILE A 140 -7.21 1.54 -10.61
C ILE A 140 -8.40 1.97 -9.75
N THR A 141 -9.12 2.97 -10.22
CA THR A 141 -10.41 3.35 -9.65
C THR A 141 -11.53 2.77 -10.51
N TYR A 142 -12.45 2.02 -9.90
CA TYR A 142 -13.67 1.54 -10.54
C TYR A 142 -14.65 2.70 -10.77
N ALA A 143 -14.36 3.54 -11.77
CA ALA A 143 -15.05 4.81 -11.95
C ALA A 143 -16.52 4.63 -12.38
N ASP A 144 -17.42 5.42 -11.79
CA ASP A 144 -18.81 5.51 -12.25
C ASP A 144 -18.90 6.34 -13.53
N THR A 145 -18.87 5.68 -14.68
CA THR A 145 -18.92 6.35 -15.98
C THR A 145 -20.35 6.71 -16.43
N ARG A 146 -21.37 6.49 -15.59
CA ARG A 146 -22.76 6.84 -15.93
C ARG A 146 -23.02 8.35 -15.90
N PHE A 147 -22.17 9.11 -15.22
CA PHE A 147 -22.35 10.54 -14.98
C PHE A 147 -21.18 11.36 -15.53
N SER A 148 -21.47 12.57 -16.00
CA SER A 148 -20.46 13.56 -16.36
C SER A 148 -20.04 14.35 -15.12
N TRP A 149 -19.10 13.78 -14.37
CA TRP A 149 -18.59 14.38 -13.15
C TRP A 149 -17.88 15.71 -13.40
N ARG A 150 -18.14 16.70 -12.55
CA ARG A 150 -17.35 17.92 -12.35
C ARG A 150 -16.51 17.72 -11.12
N THR A 151 -15.30 18.27 -11.12
CA THR A 151 -14.36 18.12 -10.01
C THR A 151 -13.92 19.47 -9.47
N ARG A 152 -13.85 19.56 -8.15
CA ARG A 152 -13.23 20.66 -7.42
C ARG A 152 -12.14 20.07 -6.55
N ILE A 153 -10.91 20.48 -6.82
CA ILE A 153 -9.74 20.12 -6.04
C ILE A 153 -9.63 21.13 -4.89
N GLY A 154 -9.75 20.63 -3.66
CA GLY A 154 -9.42 21.35 -2.44
C GLY A 154 -7.95 21.16 -2.06
N SER A 155 -7.65 21.40 -0.78
CA SER A 155 -6.31 21.19 -0.22
C SER A 155 -6.03 19.72 0.09
N ILE A 156 -7.01 18.99 0.61
CA ILE A 156 -6.94 17.53 0.80
C ILE A 156 -8.16 16.83 0.23
N VAL A 157 -9.33 17.47 0.24
CA VAL A 157 -10.58 16.92 -0.28
C VAL A 157 -10.76 17.27 -1.76
N HIS A 158 -11.00 16.26 -2.58
CA HIS A 158 -11.48 16.42 -3.95
C HIS A 158 -12.97 16.08 -4.01
N VAL A 159 -13.78 17.00 -4.53
CA VAL A 159 -15.22 16.78 -4.65
C VAL A 159 -15.58 16.53 -6.10
N HIS A 160 -16.33 15.46 -6.34
CA HIS A 160 -16.89 15.08 -7.62
C HIS A 160 -18.42 15.17 -7.56
N TRP A 161 -19.04 15.97 -8.42
CA TRP A 161 -20.51 16.10 -8.49
C TRP A 161 -20.96 16.24 -9.94
N TYR A 162 -22.17 15.79 -10.29
CA TYR A 162 -22.70 15.94 -11.65
C TYR A 162 -23.90 16.91 -11.73
N GLN A 163 -24.53 17.25 -10.61
CA GLN A 163 -25.69 18.14 -10.54
C GLN A 163 -25.46 19.27 -9.53
N GLY A 164 -25.83 20.49 -9.91
CA GLY A 164 -25.55 21.72 -9.17
C GLY A 164 -24.66 22.68 -9.97
N ASP A 165 -24.38 23.86 -9.41
CA ASP A 165 -23.46 24.84 -9.99
C ASP A 165 -22.02 24.65 -9.47
N SER A 166 -21.09 25.52 -9.87
CA SER A 166 -19.71 25.51 -9.36
C SER A 166 -19.64 25.93 -7.89
N ALA A 167 -20.49 26.86 -7.47
CA ALA A 167 -20.53 27.36 -6.10
C ALA A 167 -20.90 26.23 -5.11
N PHE A 168 -21.71 25.26 -5.54
CA PHE A 168 -21.95 24.03 -4.78
C PHE A 168 -20.66 23.23 -4.54
N GLY A 169 -19.90 22.92 -5.58
CA GLY A 169 -18.66 22.15 -5.47
C GLY A 169 -17.59 22.87 -4.65
N GLU A 170 -17.48 24.19 -4.78
CA GLU A 170 -16.57 25.01 -3.98
C GLU A 170 -16.90 24.96 -2.49
N ARG A 171 -18.18 25.16 -2.12
CA ARG A 171 -18.61 25.05 -0.73
C ARG A 171 -18.39 23.65 -0.17
N ALA A 172 -18.69 22.61 -0.95
CA ALA A 172 -18.50 21.23 -0.53
C ALA A 172 -17.03 20.92 -0.24
N ALA A 173 -16.11 21.34 -1.12
CA ALA A 173 -14.67 21.13 -0.91
C ALA A 173 -14.16 21.89 0.32
N GLN A 174 -14.57 23.14 0.52
CA GLN A 174 -14.18 23.93 1.70
C GLN A 174 -14.66 23.31 3.01
N ILE A 175 -15.90 22.81 3.04
CA ILE A 175 -16.46 22.12 4.22
C ILE A 175 -15.69 20.83 4.48
N GLY A 176 -15.41 20.04 3.43
CA GLY A 176 -14.65 18.79 3.54
C GLY A 176 -13.24 19.02 4.07
N ASP A 177 -12.49 19.96 3.47
CA ASP A 177 -11.14 20.31 3.91
C ASP A 177 -11.11 20.72 5.39
N ARG A 178 -12.06 21.56 5.81
CA ARG A 178 -12.15 22.00 7.21
C ARG A 178 -12.46 20.83 8.14
N ALA A 179 -13.38 19.95 7.76
CA ALA A 179 -13.74 18.79 8.56
C ALA A 179 -12.57 17.83 8.77
N VAL A 180 -11.75 17.61 7.73
CA VAL A 180 -10.54 16.78 7.83
C VAL A 180 -9.51 17.44 8.76
N GLN A 181 -9.26 18.74 8.59
CA GLN A 181 -8.33 19.48 9.47
C GLN A 181 -8.76 19.47 10.95
N ASP A 182 -10.06 19.62 11.21
CA ASP A 182 -10.63 19.55 12.56
C ASP A 182 -10.47 18.13 13.15
N ALA A 183 -10.69 17.08 12.34
CA ALA A 183 -10.51 15.69 12.76
C ALA A 183 -9.04 15.34 13.03
N ASP A 184 -8.12 15.74 12.16
CA ASP A 184 -6.67 15.61 12.33
C ASP A 184 -6.22 16.24 13.65
N SER A 185 -6.68 17.46 13.92
CA SER A 185 -6.38 18.19 15.15
C SER A 185 -6.90 17.49 16.39
N LEU A 186 -8.10 16.90 16.32
CA LEU A 186 -8.74 16.20 17.42
C LEU A 186 -8.05 14.87 17.74
N LEU A 187 -7.65 14.13 16.71
CA LEU A 187 -7.06 12.80 16.83
C LEU A 187 -5.53 12.81 16.95
N GLY A 188 -4.90 13.97 16.72
CA GLY A 188 -3.43 14.10 16.75
C GLY A 188 -2.76 13.38 15.58
N VAL A 189 -3.44 13.29 14.44
CA VAL A 189 -2.94 12.67 13.21
C VAL A 189 -2.78 13.73 12.12
N LYS A 190 -2.19 13.33 10.99
CA LYS A 190 -2.09 14.17 9.81
C LYS A 190 -2.40 13.33 8.59
N ASP A 191 -3.48 13.66 7.91
CA ASP A 191 -3.75 13.12 6.59
C ASP A 191 -2.96 13.91 5.53
N ASP A 192 -2.31 13.19 4.63
CA ASP A 192 -1.51 13.73 3.53
C ASP A 192 -1.93 13.21 2.14
N ALA A 193 -2.71 12.13 2.11
CA ALA A 193 -3.30 11.59 0.91
C ALA A 193 -4.61 12.32 0.57
N PRO A 194 -4.86 12.64 -0.72
CA PRO A 194 -6.13 13.21 -1.13
C PRO A 194 -7.32 12.29 -0.80
N ILE A 195 -8.45 12.90 -0.43
CA ILE A 195 -9.70 12.21 -0.12
C ILE A 195 -10.76 12.57 -1.17
N ASP A 196 -11.18 11.60 -1.97
CA ASP A 196 -12.18 11.79 -3.02
C ASP A 196 -13.61 11.58 -2.49
N PHE A 197 -14.45 12.62 -2.59
CA PHE A 197 -15.88 12.58 -2.28
C PHE A 197 -16.72 12.62 -3.56
N PHE A 198 -17.58 11.62 -3.75
CA PHE A 198 -18.52 11.55 -4.88
C PHE A 198 -19.95 11.87 -4.41
N ILE A 199 -20.49 13.00 -4.85
CA ILE A 199 -21.81 13.49 -4.47
C ILE A 199 -22.83 13.13 -5.54
N TYR A 200 -23.78 12.27 -5.16
CA TYR A 200 -24.92 11.88 -5.99
C TYR A 200 -26.14 12.73 -5.64
N ALA A 201 -26.90 13.15 -6.65
CA ALA A 201 -28.17 13.82 -6.41
C ALA A 201 -29.24 12.80 -5.99
N ASP A 202 -29.96 13.07 -4.90
CA ASP A 202 -31.12 12.27 -4.52
C ASP A 202 -32.27 12.53 -5.51
N THR A 203 -32.80 11.47 -6.12
CA THR A 203 -33.90 11.55 -7.08
C THR A 203 -35.27 11.32 -6.45
N ARG A 204 -35.39 11.11 -5.13
CA ARG A 204 -36.70 10.86 -4.51
C ARG A 204 -37.46 12.15 -4.21
N PRO A 205 -38.65 12.37 -4.81
CA PRO A 205 -39.57 13.41 -4.32
C PRO A 205 -40.05 13.00 -2.92
N ARG A 206 -39.78 13.83 -1.91
CA ARG A 206 -40.38 13.69 -0.57
C ARG A 206 -41.89 13.93 -0.71
N SER A 207 -42.68 12.86 -0.82
CA SER A 207 -44.14 12.98 -0.77
C SER A 207 -44.57 13.39 0.64
N THR A 208 -44.87 14.67 0.84
CA THR A 208 -45.50 15.14 2.06
C THR A 208 -46.96 14.68 2.07
N ARG A 209 -47.23 13.49 2.60
CA ARG A 209 -48.59 13.03 2.88
C ARG A 209 -49.11 13.77 4.12
N ARG A 210 -49.61 15.00 3.92
CA ARG A 210 -50.30 15.77 4.96
C ARG A 210 -51.65 15.08 5.21
N SER A 211 -51.73 14.31 6.30
CA SER A 211 -52.96 13.69 6.77
C SER A 211 -54.00 14.78 7.04
N GLY A 212 -54.93 14.94 6.09
CA GLY A 212 -56.10 15.79 6.21
C GLY A 212 -57.04 15.18 7.24
N ARG A 213 -57.07 15.79 8.42
CA ARG A 213 -58.01 15.55 9.51
C ARG A 213 -59.43 15.87 9.02
N GLN A 214 -60.16 14.88 8.52
CA GLN A 214 -61.59 15.04 8.21
C GLN A 214 -62.38 14.94 9.52
N ARG A 215 -62.81 16.11 10.01
CA ARG A 215 -63.83 16.24 11.04
C ARG A 215 -65.14 15.71 10.47
N ALA A 216 -65.77 14.75 11.15
CA ALA A 216 -67.19 14.51 11.02
C ALA A 216 -67.83 14.88 12.37
N ARG A 217 -68.43 16.07 12.40
CA ARG A 217 -69.62 16.35 13.20
C ARG A 217 -70.79 16.01 12.28
N THR A 218 -71.68 15.10 12.66
CA THR A 218 -73.08 15.35 13.06
C THR A 218 -73.61 14.04 13.63
#